data_AF-A0A948V9M2-F1
#
_entry.id   AF-A0A948V9M2-F1
#
_cell.length_a   1.000
_cell.length_b   1.000
_cell.length_c   1.000
_cell.angle_alpha   90.00
_cell.angle_beta   90.00
_cell.angle_gamma   90.00
#
_symmetry.space_group_name_H-M   'P 1'
#
loop_
_entity.id
_entity.type
_entity.pdbx_description
1 polymer ?
#
loop_
_entity_poly.entity_id
_entity_poly.type
_entity_poly.pdbx_seq_one_letter_code
_entity_poly.pdbx_strand_id
1 'polypeptide(L)'
;LSGIETTTGLEPMLAELGIDLGEDHFFDSNMETIDLPREVNLGGLRMQTREPVKVPMQIRVTEDQMLQDSPLVNRIGSLFYLWGTPVKVDVEQMAAHGLQAVNLIESSPNCWTMGFDTAPLPGSALDPAGKTMLGPQPLAVLVSGQFPDLYEGKEVPAWPETAPPAGDAAEEPAGPEAPAAITPAPSQLLVIGSAKMFDDNIISAPQNALLLLNAVDFLAGSHDLLEIRAKTLTQRVIRSVDAGEKMAWRLFVVLVVPVVLAAYGIIRAGMRRKEAARYSEALRRAGGAH
;
A
#
# COMPACT_ATOMS: atom_id res chain seq x y z
N LEU A 1 -18.24 -5.29 10.31
CA LEU A 1 -17.33 -4.13 10.11
C LEU A 1 -18.21 -2.93 9.87
N SER A 2 -18.05 -1.86 10.63
CA SER A 2 -18.78 -0.59 10.50
C SER A 2 -17.77 0.55 10.62
N GLY A 3 -18.01 1.66 9.92
CA GLY A 3 -17.16 2.85 9.95
C GLY A 3 -17.79 4.01 10.71
N ILE A 4 -16.97 4.98 11.10
CA ILE A 4 -17.40 6.27 11.62
C ILE A 4 -16.68 7.33 10.78
N GLU A 5 -17.43 8.27 10.24
CA GLU A 5 -16.86 9.42 9.55
C GLU A 5 -16.10 10.29 10.56
N THR A 6 -14.88 10.68 10.23
CA THR A 6 -14.04 11.52 11.08
C THR A 6 -13.77 12.83 10.39
N THR A 7 -14.33 13.91 10.92
CA THR A 7 -14.00 15.27 10.49
C THR A 7 -12.84 15.79 11.30
N THR A 8 -11.76 16.16 10.62
CA THR A 8 -10.52 16.67 11.22
C THR A 8 -10.55 18.19 11.41
N GLY A 9 -11.39 18.89 10.64
CA GLY A 9 -11.39 20.35 10.55
C GLY A 9 -10.38 20.88 9.52
N LEU A 10 -9.57 20.01 8.91
CA LEU A 10 -8.61 20.36 7.86
C LEU A 10 -9.25 20.36 6.47
N GLU A 11 -10.42 19.73 6.31
CA GLU A 11 -11.09 19.54 5.02
C GLU A 11 -11.33 20.86 4.28
N PRO A 12 -11.84 21.95 4.91
CA PRO A 12 -12.02 23.21 4.21
C PRO A 12 -10.70 23.82 3.70
N MET A 13 -9.63 23.72 4.51
CA MET A 13 -8.31 24.22 4.15
C MET A 13 -7.72 23.44 2.97
N LEU A 14 -7.81 22.11 3.02
CA LEU A 14 -7.31 21.24 1.95
C LEU A 14 -8.10 21.46 0.65
N ALA A 15 -9.43 21.62 0.75
CA ALA A 15 -10.28 21.89 -0.41
C ALA A 15 -9.96 23.23 -1.09
N GLU A 16 -9.64 24.29 -0.33
CA GLU A 16 -9.16 25.55 -0.91
C GLU A 16 -7.84 25.38 -1.69
N LEU A 17 -6.98 24.42 -1.29
CA LEU A 17 -5.74 24.06 -1.99
C LEU A 17 -5.93 23.07 -3.15
N GLY A 18 -7.16 22.61 -3.41
CA GLY A 18 -7.43 21.57 -4.42
C GLY A 18 -7.11 20.15 -3.98
N ILE A 19 -7.18 19.87 -2.68
CA ILE A 19 -6.99 18.53 -2.09
C ILE A 19 -8.30 18.11 -1.41
N ASP A 20 -8.77 16.90 -1.72
CA ASP A 20 -9.93 16.32 -1.07
C ASP A 20 -9.65 14.84 -0.72
N LEU A 21 -10.44 14.24 0.17
CA LEU A 21 -10.37 12.83 0.51
C LEU A 21 -11.62 12.10 0.00
N GLY A 22 -11.49 10.80 -0.25
CA GLY A 22 -12.66 9.94 -0.47
C GLY A 22 -13.52 9.88 0.79
N GLU A 23 -14.83 10.10 0.64
CA GLU A 23 -15.81 9.96 1.73
C GLU A 23 -16.42 8.55 1.77
N ASP A 24 -16.39 7.84 0.65
CA ASP A 24 -16.94 6.49 0.49
C ASP A 24 -16.07 5.41 1.14
N HIS A 25 -16.69 4.25 1.43
CA HIS A 25 -15.93 3.05 1.76
C HIS A 25 -15.05 2.66 0.57
N PHE A 26 -13.74 2.57 0.81
CA PHE A 26 -12.74 2.25 -0.20
C PHE A 26 -12.22 0.81 -0.04
N PHE A 27 -12.10 0.12 -1.17
CA PHE A 27 -11.79 -1.30 -1.23
C PHE A 27 -10.74 -1.60 -2.28
N ASP A 28 -9.83 -2.52 -1.98
CA ASP A 28 -8.81 -2.99 -2.91
C ASP A 28 -8.67 -4.52 -2.81
N SER A 29 -8.48 -5.17 -3.96
CA SER A 29 -8.21 -6.60 -4.05
C SER A 29 -6.83 -6.99 -3.50
N ASN A 30 -5.88 -6.06 -3.45
CA ASN A 30 -4.56 -6.28 -2.85
C ASN A 30 -4.65 -6.14 -1.33
N MET A 31 -4.89 -7.28 -0.66
CA MET A 31 -5.22 -7.33 0.76
C MET A 31 -4.10 -7.87 1.65
N GLU A 32 -3.98 -7.29 2.84
CA GLU A 32 -3.28 -7.82 4.02
C GLU A 32 -4.23 -8.68 4.87
N THR A 33 -3.69 -9.66 5.59
CA THR A 33 -4.45 -10.45 6.56
C THR A 33 -4.11 -9.95 7.96
N ILE A 34 -5.13 -9.69 8.78
CA ILE A 34 -4.95 -9.43 10.21
C ILE A 34 -5.47 -10.59 11.04
N ASP A 35 -4.85 -10.81 12.18
CA ASP A 35 -5.31 -11.80 13.15
C ASP A 35 -6.11 -11.12 14.26
N LEU A 36 -7.38 -11.47 14.40
CA LEU A 36 -8.24 -10.96 15.46
C LEU A 36 -8.33 -11.95 16.63
N PRO A 37 -8.20 -11.49 17.89
CA PRO A 37 -8.40 -12.35 19.05
C PRO A 37 -9.88 -12.73 19.18
N ARG A 38 -10.16 -14.02 19.31
CA ARG A 38 -11.51 -14.57 19.53
C ARG A 38 -11.50 -15.57 20.67
N GLU A 39 -12.43 -15.41 21.59
CA GLU A 39 -12.68 -16.40 22.64
C GLU A 39 -13.56 -17.53 22.09
N VAL A 40 -13.08 -18.76 22.19
CA VAL A 40 -13.79 -19.97 21.80
C VAL A 40 -13.96 -20.87 23.01
N ASN A 41 -15.11 -21.53 23.11
CA ASN A 41 -15.39 -22.48 24.19
C ASN A 41 -15.26 -23.91 23.65
N LEU A 42 -14.17 -24.60 24.00
CA LEU A 42 -13.96 -26.00 23.64
C LEU A 42 -14.20 -26.88 24.86
N GLY A 43 -15.32 -27.60 24.87
CA GLY A 43 -15.63 -28.56 25.92
C GLY A 43 -15.75 -27.95 27.33
N GLY A 44 -16.19 -26.69 27.45
CA GLY A 44 -16.32 -25.97 28.72
C GLY A 44 -15.08 -25.16 29.12
N LEU A 45 -13.97 -25.28 28.39
CA LEU A 45 -12.78 -24.45 28.56
C LEU A 45 -12.82 -23.27 27.59
N ARG A 46 -12.75 -22.05 28.15
CA ARG A 46 -12.59 -20.81 27.39
C ARG A 46 -11.14 -20.66 26.95
N MET A 47 -10.90 -20.63 25.64
CA MET A 47 -9.58 -20.44 25.04
C MET A 47 -9.60 -19.19 24.17
N GLN A 48 -8.55 -18.38 24.24
CA GLN A 48 -8.34 -17.32 23.26
C GLN A 48 -7.59 -17.90 22.07
N THR A 49 -8.18 -17.73 20.89
CA THR A 49 -7.59 -18.10 19.60
C THR A 49 -7.45 -16.87 18.73
N ARG A 50 -6.63 -16.94 17.68
CA ARG A 50 -6.47 -15.88 16.68
C ARG A 50 -7.16 -16.35 15.41
N GLU A 51 -8.13 -15.57 14.93
CA GLU A 51 -8.83 -15.85 13.68
C GLU A 51 -8.29 -14.92 12.58
N PRO A 52 -7.74 -15.47 11.47
CA PRO A 52 -7.25 -14.66 10.38
C PRO A 52 -8.43 -14.07 9.61
N VAL A 53 -8.46 -12.75 9.53
CA VAL A 53 -9.46 -11.97 8.79
C VAL A 53 -8.76 -11.26 7.64
N LYS A 54 -9.33 -11.39 6.44
CA LYS A 54 -8.82 -10.78 5.22
C LYS A 54 -9.98 -10.14 4.48
N VAL A 55 -10.01 -8.82 4.40
CA VAL A 55 -11.09 -8.04 3.78
C VAL A 55 -10.52 -6.87 2.96
N PRO A 56 -11.22 -6.39 1.93
CA PRO A 56 -10.66 -5.46 0.94
C PRO A 56 -10.33 -4.04 1.44
N MET A 57 -10.73 -3.69 2.66
CA MET A 57 -10.32 -2.44 3.33
C MET A 57 -8.99 -2.56 4.11
N GLN A 58 -8.42 -3.77 4.16
CA GLN A 58 -7.09 -4.06 4.71
C GLN A 58 -6.10 -4.04 3.55
N ILE A 59 -5.75 -2.86 3.07
CA ILE A 59 -5.04 -2.72 1.79
C ILE A 59 -3.55 -2.96 2.01
N ARG A 60 -2.97 -3.84 1.22
CA ARG A 60 -1.52 -3.99 1.09
C ARG A 60 -1.08 -3.20 -0.13
N VAL A 61 -0.24 -2.19 0.09
CA VAL A 61 0.46 -1.50 -0.99
C VAL A 61 1.84 -2.15 -1.15
N THR A 62 2.28 -2.43 -2.38
CA THR A 62 3.62 -2.97 -2.68
C THR A 62 4.50 -1.95 -3.41
N GLU A 63 5.81 -2.23 -3.50
CA GLU A 63 6.83 -1.35 -4.11
C GLU A 63 6.43 -0.79 -5.49
N ASP A 64 5.77 -1.60 -6.33
CA ASP A 64 5.33 -1.21 -7.67
C ASP A 64 4.19 -0.18 -7.70
N GLN A 65 3.53 0.02 -6.57
CA GLN A 65 2.49 1.03 -6.36
C GLN A 65 3.03 2.30 -5.67
N MET A 66 4.35 2.43 -5.55
CA MET A 66 5.00 3.59 -4.93
C MET A 66 6.00 4.21 -5.90
N LEU A 67 6.11 5.54 -5.89
CA LEU A 67 7.03 6.29 -6.75
C LEU A 67 8.49 6.04 -6.33
N GLN A 68 9.14 5.07 -6.98
CA GLN A 68 10.49 4.62 -6.60
C GLN A 68 11.60 5.68 -6.78
N ASP A 69 11.34 6.73 -7.55
CA ASP A 69 12.27 7.85 -7.69
C ASP A 69 12.22 8.82 -6.49
N SER A 70 11.20 8.72 -5.63
CA SER A 70 11.05 9.59 -4.46
C SER A 70 11.71 8.99 -3.21
N PRO A 71 12.60 9.71 -2.51
CA PRO A 71 13.22 9.24 -1.27
C PRO A 71 12.23 9.06 -0.12
N LEU A 72 11.03 9.61 -0.20
CA LEU A 72 9.97 9.41 0.79
C LEU A 72 9.50 7.96 0.86
N VAL A 73 9.36 7.33 -0.30
CA VAL A 73 8.70 6.02 -0.45
C VAL A 73 9.56 4.96 -1.12
N ASN A 74 10.71 5.35 -1.67
CA ASN A 74 11.63 4.36 -2.22
C ASN A 74 12.06 3.38 -1.14
N ARG A 75 12.29 2.12 -1.56
CA ARG A 75 12.75 1.02 -0.69
C ARG A 75 11.74 0.54 0.36
N ILE A 76 10.56 1.14 0.44
CA ILE A 76 9.47 0.55 1.18
C ILE A 76 8.94 -0.63 0.34
N GLY A 77 9.14 -1.84 0.82
CA GLY A 77 8.74 -3.07 0.11
C GLY A 77 7.22 -3.31 0.13
N SER A 78 6.55 -2.92 1.23
CA SER A 78 5.11 -2.96 1.38
C SER A 78 4.62 -2.11 2.55
N LEU A 79 3.45 -1.50 2.39
CA LEU A 79 2.74 -0.79 3.46
C LEU A 79 1.42 -1.47 3.76
N PHE A 80 1.04 -1.45 5.04
CA PHE A 80 -0.32 -1.80 5.44
C PHE A 80 -1.16 -0.53 5.56
N TYR A 81 -1.96 -0.26 4.52
CA TYR A 81 -2.85 0.90 4.41
C TYR A 81 -4.24 0.52 4.94
N LEU A 82 -4.40 0.65 6.25
CA LEU A 82 -5.58 0.15 6.95
C LEU A 82 -6.69 1.21 6.98
N TRP A 83 -7.86 0.88 6.43
CA TRP A 83 -9.09 1.70 6.48
C TRP A 83 -8.90 3.15 6.02
N GLY A 84 -7.96 3.39 5.11
CA GLY A 84 -7.78 4.69 4.51
C GLY A 84 -8.65 4.89 3.28
N THR A 85 -8.73 6.13 2.83
CA THR A 85 -9.46 6.56 1.64
C THR A 85 -8.49 7.14 0.60
N PRO A 86 -8.86 7.20 -0.69
CA PRO A 86 -8.01 7.81 -1.70
C PRO A 86 -7.95 9.33 -1.51
N VAL A 87 -6.82 9.92 -1.90
CA VAL A 87 -6.62 11.37 -2.00
C VAL A 87 -7.03 11.81 -3.40
N LYS A 88 -7.90 12.81 -3.48
CA LYS A 88 -8.31 13.47 -4.71
C LYS A 88 -7.53 14.77 -4.85
N VAL A 89 -7.10 15.06 -6.07
CA VAL A 89 -6.32 16.26 -6.39
C VAL A 89 -6.98 16.98 -7.57
N ASP A 90 -7.30 18.25 -7.36
CA ASP A 90 -7.67 19.19 -8.42
C ASP A 90 -6.41 19.90 -8.92
N VAL A 91 -5.89 19.42 -10.03
CA VAL A 91 -4.64 19.91 -10.63
C VAL A 91 -4.79 21.35 -11.14
N GLU A 92 -5.98 21.74 -11.61
CA GLU A 92 -6.21 23.08 -12.14
C GLU A 92 -6.24 24.11 -11.02
N GLN A 93 -6.94 23.79 -9.92
CA GLN A 93 -6.96 24.64 -8.72
C GLN A 93 -5.57 24.76 -8.09
N MET A 94 -4.83 23.65 -7.96
CA MET A 94 -3.44 23.70 -7.47
C MET A 94 -2.55 24.59 -8.33
N ALA A 95 -2.64 24.46 -9.66
CA ALA A 95 -1.85 25.27 -10.58
C ALA A 95 -2.19 26.76 -10.46
N ALA A 96 -3.45 27.12 -10.19
CA ALA A 96 -3.86 28.50 -9.94
C ALA A 96 -3.18 29.10 -8.69
N HIS A 97 -2.82 28.27 -7.71
CA HIS A 97 -2.05 28.66 -6.53
C HIS A 97 -0.53 28.51 -6.71
N GLY A 98 -0.05 28.14 -7.91
CA GLY A 98 1.38 27.87 -8.14
C GLY A 98 1.88 26.62 -7.40
N LEU A 99 0.96 25.71 -7.07
CA LEU A 99 1.26 24.44 -6.41
C LEU A 99 1.32 23.31 -7.45
N GLN A 100 2.15 22.31 -7.14
CA GLN A 100 2.26 21.08 -7.90
C GLN A 100 2.10 19.89 -6.96
N ALA A 101 1.38 18.87 -7.39
CA ALA A 101 1.27 17.60 -6.69
C ALA A 101 1.98 16.47 -7.43
N VAL A 102 2.65 15.62 -6.66
CA VAL A 102 3.25 14.38 -7.12
C VAL A 102 2.59 13.24 -6.37
N ASN A 103 2.02 12.27 -7.10
CA ASN A 103 1.51 11.04 -6.51
C ASN A 103 2.68 10.18 -6.03
N LEU A 104 2.69 9.81 -4.75
CA LEU A 104 3.73 9.00 -4.14
C LEU A 104 3.33 7.54 -3.98
N ILE A 105 2.07 7.30 -3.64
CA ILE A 105 1.54 5.97 -3.35
C ILE A 105 0.17 5.86 -4.01
N GLU A 106 -0.07 4.77 -4.72
CA GLU A 106 -1.36 4.46 -5.33
C GLU A 106 -1.93 3.12 -4.88
N SER A 107 -3.24 2.97 -5.03
CA SER A 107 -3.93 1.69 -4.89
C SER A 107 -3.61 0.77 -6.06
N SER A 108 -4.03 -0.49 -5.95
CA SER A 108 -3.98 -1.39 -7.09
C SER A 108 -5.01 -0.96 -8.15
N PRO A 109 -4.88 -1.43 -9.41
CA PRO A 109 -5.89 -1.19 -10.44
C PRO A 109 -7.25 -1.85 -10.13
N ASN A 110 -7.29 -2.78 -9.18
CA ASN A 110 -8.49 -3.55 -8.82
C ASN A 110 -9.11 -3.05 -7.52
N CYS A 111 -9.42 -1.75 -7.50
CA CYS A 111 -10.09 -1.07 -6.38
C CYS A 111 -11.49 -0.58 -6.78
N TRP A 112 -12.37 -0.45 -5.78
CA TRP A 112 -13.76 0.00 -5.95
C TRP A 112 -14.22 0.75 -4.70
N THR A 113 -15.36 1.43 -4.82
CA THR A 113 -16.00 2.14 -3.70
C THR A 113 -17.43 1.66 -3.47
N MET A 114 -17.94 1.95 -2.27
CA MET A 114 -19.35 1.88 -1.94
C MET A 114 -19.71 3.12 -1.13
N GLY A 115 -20.87 3.71 -1.41
CA GLY A 115 -21.43 4.82 -0.64
C GLY A 115 -21.29 4.59 0.86
N PHE A 116 -20.80 5.60 1.57
CA PHE A 116 -20.61 5.50 3.01
C PHE A 116 -21.94 5.27 3.75
N ASP A 117 -21.89 4.38 4.74
CA ASP A 117 -22.93 4.16 5.73
C ASP A 117 -22.27 3.64 7.02
N THR A 118 -22.88 4.00 8.15
CA THR A 118 -22.54 3.53 9.49
C THR A 118 -23.06 2.11 9.78
N ALA A 119 -24.01 1.61 8.98
CA ALA A 119 -24.50 0.25 9.07
C ALA A 119 -23.37 -0.78 8.84
N PRO A 120 -23.48 -1.99 9.43
CA PRO A 120 -22.53 -3.06 9.15
C PRO A 120 -22.43 -3.37 7.66
N LEU A 121 -21.21 -3.41 7.14
CA LEU A 121 -20.95 -3.69 5.74
C LEU A 121 -21.55 -5.05 5.31
N PRO A 122 -22.37 -5.10 4.25
CA PRO A 122 -22.88 -6.35 3.74
C PRO A 122 -21.76 -7.16 3.09
N GLY A 123 -21.87 -8.49 3.10
CA GLY A 123 -20.85 -9.36 2.48
C GLY A 123 -20.62 -9.07 0.99
N SER A 124 -21.65 -8.62 0.27
CA SER A 124 -21.57 -8.21 -1.14
C SER A 124 -20.80 -6.91 -1.39
N ALA A 125 -20.48 -6.13 -0.35
CA ALA A 125 -19.56 -5.00 -0.45
C ALA A 125 -18.11 -5.47 -0.55
N LEU A 126 -17.81 -6.61 0.08
CA LEU A 126 -16.46 -7.18 0.17
C LEU A 126 -16.09 -8.03 -1.05
N ASP A 127 -17.08 -8.38 -1.89
CA ASP A 127 -16.88 -9.14 -3.13
C ASP A 127 -16.71 -8.17 -4.32
N PRO A 128 -15.58 -8.21 -5.04
CA PRO A 128 -15.38 -7.39 -6.24
C PRO A 128 -16.29 -7.79 -7.42
N ALA A 129 -16.96 -8.95 -7.37
CA ALA A 129 -17.81 -9.41 -8.46
C ALA A 129 -18.93 -8.41 -8.79
N GLY A 130 -18.99 -8.00 -10.07
CA GLY A 130 -19.98 -7.05 -10.57
C GLY A 130 -19.73 -5.58 -10.17
N LYS A 131 -18.59 -5.26 -9.56
CA LYS A 131 -18.18 -3.89 -9.25
C LYS A 131 -17.41 -3.27 -10.43
N THR A 132 -17.54 -1.96 -10.60
CA THR A 132 -16.71 -1.19 -11.53
C THR A 132 -15.37 -0.91 -10.86
N MET A 133 -14.28 -1.35 -11.49
CA MET A 133 -12.93 -1.04 -11.03
C MET A 133 -12.57 0.40 -11.39
N LEU A 134 -12.02 1.15 -10.44
CA LEU A 134 -11.68 2.56 -10.62
C LEU A 134 -10.31 2.78 -11.29
N GLY A 135 -9.48 1.72 -11.39
CA GLY A 135 -8.06 1.86 -11.70
C GLY A 135 -7.26 2.43 -10.52
N PRO A 136 -5.94 2.58 -10.64
CA PRO A 136 -5.10 3.07 -9.55
C PRO A 136 -5.58 4.44 -9.03
N GLN A 137 -5.77 4.55 -7.72
CA GLN A 137 -6.17 5.79 -7.04
C GLN A 137 -5.02 6.31 -6.17
N PRO A 138 -4.77 7.62 -6.11
CA PRO A 138 -3.77 8.18 -5.19
C PRO A 138 -4.14 7.90 -3.73
N LEU A 139 -3.18 7.45 -2.93
CA LEU A 139 -3.31 7.19 -1.49
C LEU A 139 -2.41 8.14 -0.68
N ALA A 140 -1.32 8.60 -1.28
CA ALA A 140 -0.46 9.65 -0.72
C ALA A 140 0.09 10.56 -1.81
N VAL A 141 0.05 11.87 -1.56
CA VAL A 141 0.53 12.89 -2.49
C VAL A 141 1.47 13.87 -1.78
N LEU A 142 2.55 14.25 -2.46
CA LEU A 142 3.41 15.36 -2.05
C LEU A 142 3.05 16.60 -2.85
N VAL A 143 2.63 17.64 -2.16
CA VAL A 143 2.37 18.96 -2.73
C VAL A 143 3.57 19.85 -2.44
N SER A 144 4.00 20.64 -3.41
CA SER A 144 5.13 21.56 -3.28
C SER A 144 4.83 22.86 -3.99
N GLY A 145 5.37 23.96 -3.48
CA GLY A 145 5.20 25.29 -4.03
C GLY A 145 5.13 26.34 -2.93
N GLN A 146 4.78 27.57 -3.28
CA GLN A 146 4.55 28.62 -2.30
C GLN A 146 3.07 28.65 -1.96
N PHE A 147 2.71 28.22 -0.76
CA PHE A 147 1.31 28.14 -0.33
C PHE A 147 0.76 29.56 -0.08
N PRO A 148 -0.48 29.85 -0.51
CA PRO A 148 -1.16 31.09 -0.15
C PRO A 148 -1.49 31.10 1.35
N ASP A 149 -1.58 32.29 1.94
CA ASP A 149 -2.14 32.44 3.28
C ASP A 149 -3.67 32.39 3.18
N LEU A 150 -4.22 31.19 3.39
CA LEU A 150 -5.67 30.96 3.38
C LEU A 150 -6.40 31.62 4.55
N TYR A 151 -5.68 32.11 5.55
CA TYR A 151 -6.23 32.72 6.75
C TYR A 151 -5.91 34.22 6.86
N GLU A 152 -5.39 34.83 5.79
CA GLU A 152 -5.11 36.27 5.76
C GLU A 152 -6.38 37.05 6.11
N GLY A 153 -6.31 37.84 7.18
CA GLY A 153 -7.42 38.65 7.68
C GLY A 153 -8.57 37.87 8.33
N LYS A 154 -8.46 36.55 8.51
CA LYS A 154 -9.42 35.75 9.29
C LYS A 154 -9.06 35.82 10.79
N GLU A 155 -10.08 35.85 11.65
CA GLU A 155 -9.87 35.79 13.10
C GLU A 155 -9.40 34.38 13.52
N VAL A 156 -8.47 34.31 14.48
CA VAL A 156 -8.02 33.04 15.04
C VAL A 156 -9.16 32.42 15.84
N PRO A 157 -9.55 31.15 15.56
CA PRO A 157 -10.60 30.48 16.33
C PRO A 157 -10.26 30.42 17.81
N ALA A 158 -11.25 30.66 18.67
CA ALA A 158 -11.07 30.47 20.11
C ALA A 158 -10.87 28.98 20.42
N TRP A 159 -9.95 28.67 21.33
CA TRP A 159 -9.82 27.32 21.87
C TRP A 159 -11.16 26.88 22.49
N PRO A 160 -11.62 25.65 22.25
CA PRO A 160 -12.78 25.13 22.95
C PRO A 160 -12.50 25.10 24.46
N GLU A 161 -13.47 25.51 25.27
CA GLU A 161 -13.37 25.46 26.73
C GLU A 161 -13.46 24.00 27.22
N THR A 162 -12.41 23.20 27.04
CA THR A 162 -12.29 21.89 27.66
C THR A 162 -11.45 21.99 28.93
N ALA A 163 -12.03 21.59 30.07
CA ALA A 163 -11.34 21.53 31.34
C ALA A 163 -10.10 20.60 31.22
N PRO A 164 -8.92 21.02 31.70
CA PRO A 164 -7.73 20.17 31.64
C PRO A 164 -7.96 18.86 32.42
N PRO A 165 -7.40 17.73 31.96
CA PRO A 165 -7.40 16.50 32.74
C PRO A 165 -6.73 16.76 34.09
N ALA A 166 -7.39 16.39 35.19
CA ALA A 166 -6.84 16.53 36.53
C ALA A 166 -5.63 15.60 36.68
N GLY A 167 -4.40 16.11 36.54
CA GLY A 167 -3.22 15.27 36.72
C GLY A 167 -1.86 15.93 36.56
N ASP A 168 -1.68 16.82 35.58
CA ASP A 168 -0.36 17.38 35.29
C ASP A 168 -0.31 18.88 35.58
N ALA A 169 0.86 19.34 36.03
CA ALA A 169 1.11 20.72 36.45
C ALA A 169 0.55 21.71 35.42
N ALA A 170 -0.21 22.70 35.91
CA ALA A 170 -0.79 23.74 35.08
C ALA A 170 0.31 24.54 34.36
N GLU A 171 0.67 24.11 33.15
CA GLU A 171 1.12 25.02 32.13
C GLU A 171 -0.05 25.97 31.86
N GLU A 172 0.19 27.28 31.95
CA GLU A 172 -0.80 28.26 31.51
C GLU A 172 -1.21 27.87 30.07
N PRO A 173 -2.52 27.77 29.77
CA PRO A 173 -2.93 27.53 28.40
C PRO A 173 -2.29 28.62 27.56
N ALA A 174 -1.46 28.23 26.58
CA ALA A 174 -0.96 29.16 25.58
C ALA A 174 -2.20 29.79 24.93
N GLY A 175 -2.57 30.98 25.41
CA GLY A 175 -3.66 31.75 24.85
C GLY A 175 -3.37 32.00 23.36
N PRO A 176 -4.36 32.46 22.57
CA PRO A 176 -4.10 32.80 21.19
C PRO A 176 -3.09 33.95 21.15
N GLU A 177 -1.81 33.61 21.01
CA GLU A 177 -0.75 34.54 20.69
C GLU A 177 -1.10 35.10 19.30
N ALA A 178 -0.96 36.42 19.13
CA ALA A 178 -1.24 37.03 17.84
C ALA A 178 -0.42 36.30 16.76
N PRO A 179 -1.06 35.81 15.68
CA PRO A 179 -0.35 34.99 14.70
C PRO A 179 0.82 35.79 14.14
N ALA A 180 2.01 35.18 14.17
CA ALA A 180 3.21 35.79 13.62
C ALA A 180 2.98 36.11 12.14
N ALA A 181 3.51 37.25 11.68
CA ALA A 181 3.43 37.62 10.27
C ALA A 181 4.03 36.51 9.40
N ILE A 182 3.22 35.95 8.50
CA ILE A 182 3.65 34.87 7.61
C ILE A 182 4.58 35.46 6.55
N THR A 183 5.79 34.92 6.45
CA THR A 183 6.70 35.24 5.35
C THR A 183 6.52 34.17 4.27
N PRO A 184 6.03 34.53 3.06
CA PRO A 184 5.82 33.54 2.01
C PRO A 184 7.14 32.89 1.59
N ALA A 185 7.16 31.56 1.57
CA ALA A 185 8.31 30.77 1.15
C ALA A 185 7.83 29.47 0.47
N PRO A 186 8.65 28.87 -0.40
CA PRO A 186 8.40 27.53 -0.90
C PRO A 186 8.36 26.53 0.26
N SER A 187 7.31 25.74 0.30
CA SER A 187 7.04 24.74 1.33
C SER A 187 6.56 23.44 0.68
N GLN A 188 6.42 22.41 1.51
CA GLN A 188 5.96 21.10 1.09
C GLN A 188 4.86 20.61 2.04
N LEU A 189 3.88 19.89 1.49
CA LEU A 189 2.79 19.27 2.24
C LEU A 189 2.67 17.82 1.79
N LEU A 190 2.80 16.88 2.71
CA LEU A 190 2.53 15.46 2.46
C LEU A 190 1.13 15.13 2.98
N VAL A 191 0.26 14.62 2.11
CA VAL A 191 -1.08 14.16 2.47
C VAL A 191 -1.17 12.66 2.27
N ILE A 192 -1.64 11.94 3.29
CA ILE A 192 -1.85 10.49 3.29
C ILE A 192 -3.28 10.23 3.77
N GLY A 193 -4.08 9.50 2.99
CA GLY A 193 -5.49 9.25 3.31
C GLY A 193 -5.74 8.18 4.38
N SER A 194 -4.75 7.86 5.22
CA SER A 194 -4.90 6.90 6.32
C SER A 194 -4.12 7.35 7.54
N ALA A 195 -4.83 7.74 8.60
CA ALA A 195 -4.22 7.95 9.91
C ALA A 195 -3.92 6.60 10.59
N LYS A 196 -4.82 5.62 10.41
CA LYS A 196 -4.79 4.34 11.13
C LYS A 196 -3.56 3.50 10.85
N MET A 197 -2.91 3.70 9.69
CA MET A 197 -1.65 3.02 9.37
C MET A 197 -0.48 3.42 10.30
N PHE A 198 -0.67 4.45 11.13
CA PHE A 198 0.30 4.95 12.11
C PHE A 198 -0.14 4.74 13.58
N ASP A 199 -1.27 4.07 13.85
CA ASP A 199 -1.64 3.66 15.21
C ASP A 199 -0.55 2.78 15.83
N ASP A 200 -0.35 2.85 17.16
CA ASP A 200 0.70 2.12 17.90
C ASP A 200 0.82 0.63 17.54
N ASN A 201 -0.31 -0.05 17.34
CA ASN A 201 -0.33 -1.47 17.00
C ASN A 201 0.05 -1.73 15.53
N ILE A 202 -0.19 -0.77 14.63
CA ILE A 202 0.11 -0.89 13.20
C ILE A 202 1.53 -0.39 12.88
N ILE A 203 1.96 0.71 13.48
CA ILE A 203 3.29 1.29 13.28
C ILE A 203 4.42 0.36 13.75
N SER A 204 4.10 -0.60 14.61
CA SER A 204 5.02 -1.71 14.96
C SER A 204 5.48 -2.53 13.73
N ALA A 205 4.73 -2.49 12.63
CA ALA A 205 5.18 -2.99 11.33
C ALA A 205 6.32 -2.10 10.80
N PRO A 206 7.55 -2.63 10.62
CA PRO A 206 8.75 -1.80 10.37
C PRO A 206 8.65 -0.85 9.17
N GLN A 207 7.82 -1.18 8.19
CA GLN A 207 7.71 -0.43 6.93
C GLN A 207 6.79 0.79 7.04
N ASN A 208 5.71 0.72 7.84
CA ASN A 208 4.86 1.88 8.12
C ASN A 208 5.62 2.92 8.96
N ALA A 209 6.37 2.47 9.97
CA ALA A 209 7.26 3.34 10.74
C ALA A 209 8.33 4.00 9.86
N LEU A 210 8.89 3.27 8.90
CA LEU A 210 9.87 3.80 7.96
C LEU A 210 9.29 4.92 7.09
N LEU A 211 8.05 4.78 6.60
CA LEU A 211 7.37 5.85 5.85
C LEU A 211 7.27 7.13 6.69
N LEU A 212 6.83 7.01 7.94
CA LEU A 212 6.68 8.16 8.83
C LEU A 212 8.04 8.83 9.10
N LEU A 213 9.08 8.04 9.33
CA LEU A 213 10.42 8.56 9.55
C LEU A 213 10.98 9.25 8.31
N ASN A 214 10.81 8.66 7.12
CA ASN A 214 11.20 9.28 5.86
C ASN A 214 10.45 10.60 5.64
N ALA A 215 9.15 10.66 5.96
CA ALA A 215 8.34 11.86 5.85
C ALA A 215 8.86 12.99 6.75
N VAL A 216 9.14 12.69 8.02
CA VAL A 216 9.69 13.67 8.97
C VAL A 216 11.07 14.16 8.50
N ASP A 217 11.96 13.23 8.15
CA ASP A 217 13.32 13.56 7.68
C ASP A 217 13.25 14.45 6.42
N PHE A 218 12.38 14.12 5.46
CA PHE A 218 12.24 14.85 4.20
C PHE A 218 11.67 16.26 4.42
N LEU A 219 10.56 16.36 5.14
CA LEU A 219 9.86 17.63 5.39
C LEU A 219 10.64 18.56 6.33
N ALA A 220 11.50 18.02 7.20
CA ALA A 220 12.42 18.80 8.02
C ALA A 220 13.65 19.33 7.24
N GLY A 221 13.71 19.09 5.93
CA GLY A 221 14.76 19.63 5.06
C GLY A 221 16.03 18.79 4.97
N SER A 222 16.06 17.57 5.51
CA SER A 222 17.24 16.70 5.50
C SER A 222 17.39 15.86 4.22
N HIS A 223 17.17 16.49 3.06
CA HIS A 223 17.21 15.84 1.74
C HIS A 223 18.53 15.08 1.51
N ASP A 224 19.66 15.65 1.94
CA ASP A 224 21.00 15.04 1.81
C ASP A 224 21.23 13.83 2.73
N LEU A 225 20.51 13.73 3.87
CA LEU A 225 20.67 12.62 4.82
C LEU A 225 19.86 11.38 4.39
N LEU A 226 18.74 11.57 3.69
CA LEU A 226 17.92 10.47 3.14
C LEU A 226 18.66 9.69 2.05
N GLU A 227 19.47 10.37 1.23
CA GLU A 227 20.28 9.73 0.19
C GLU A 227 21.41 8.85 0.76
N ILE A 228 21.83 9.10 2.01
CA ILE A 228 22.89 8.31 2.68
C ILE A 228 22.30 7.05 3.36
N ARG A 229 21.06 7.10 3.84
CA ARG A 229 20.35 5.94 4.43
C ARG A 229 20.05 4.84 3.39
N ALA A 230 19.91 5.24 2.14
CA ALA A 230 20.71 4.86 0.98
C ALA A 230 21.27 3.42 0.78
N LYS A 231 21.74 2.73 1.83
CA LYS A 231 22.53 1.47 1.71
C LYS A 231 21.92 0.25 2.41
N THR A 232 20.78 0.37 3.08
CA THR A 232 20.11 -0.80 3.67
C THR A 232 19.38 -1.58 2.57
N LEU A 233 19.71 -2.87 2.42
CA LEU A 233 19.05 -3.79 1.50
C LEU A 233 17.61 -4.01 1.96
N THR A 234 16.64 -3.63 1.14
CA THR A 234 15.22 -3.84 1.43
C THR A 234 14.72 -5.14 0.79
N GLN A 235 13.92 -5.89 1.54
CA GLN A 235 13.30 -7.12 1.07
C GLN A 235 12.11 -6.75 0.19
N ARG A 236 12.27 -6.90 -1.13
CA ARG A 236 11.20 -6.64 -2.10
C ARG A 236 10.10 -7.68 -1.96
N VAL A 237 8.86 -7.22 -1.76
CA VAL A 237 7.69 -8.09 -1.72
C VAL A 237 7.27 -8.42 -3.15
N ILE A 238 6.97 -9.67 -3.43
CA ILE A 238 6.54 -10.11 -4.76
C ILE A 238 5.13 -9.56 -5.04
N ARG A 239 4.97 -8.85 -6.16
CA ARG A 239 3.67 -8.34 -6.62
C ARG A 239 2.60 -9.43 -6.65
N SER A 240 1.36 -9.06 -6.35
CA SER A 240 0.24 -9.99 -6.52
C SER A 240 -0.05 -10.19 -8.01
N VAL A 241 0.01 -11.44 -8.47
CA VAL A 241 -0.28 -11.80 -9.86
C VAL A 241 -1.75 -12.20 -9.99
N ASP A 242 -2.42 -11.77 -11.07
CA ASP A 242 -3.81 -12.12 -11.36
C ASP A 242 -4.03 -13.63 -11.45
N ALA A 243 -5.26 -14.09 -11.18
CA ALA A 243 -5.64 -15.51 -11.23
C ALA A 243 -5.40 -16.14 -12.61
N GLY A 244 -5.65 -15.39 -13.70
CA GLY A 244 -5.42 -15.86 -15.07
C GLY A 244 -3.94 -16.05 -15.38
N GLU A 245 -3.10 -15.07 -15.01
CA GLU A 245 -1.65 -15.14 -15.20
C GLU A 245 -1.03 -16.27 -14.34
N LYS A 246 -1.48 -16.44 -13.08
CA LYS A 246 -1.10 -17.59 -12.25
C LYS A 246 -1.47 -18.92 -12.91
N MET A 247 -2.66 -19.03 -13.50
CA MET A 247 -3.10 -20.24 -14.17
C MET A 247 -2.28 -20.52 -15.42
N ALA A 248 -1.96 -19.50 -16.22
CA ALA A 248 -1.14 -19.62 -17.42
C ALA A 248 0.27 -20.12 -17.08
N TRP A 249 0.93 -19.52 -16.09
CA TRP A 249 2.23 -19.97 -15.60
C TRP A 249 2.19 -21.39 -15.04
N ARG A 250 1.12 -21.73 -14.29
CA ARG A 250 0.93 -23.08 -13.77
C ARG A 250 0.79 -24.08 -14.92
N LEU A 251 -0.03 -23.80 -15.93
CA LEU A 251 -0.23 -24.66 -17.08
C LEU A 251 1.06 -24.83 -17.89
N PHE A 252 1.79 -23.73 -18.11
CA PHE A 252 3.08 -23.75 -18.79
C PHE A 252 4.06 -24.69 -18.09
N VAL A 253 4.29 -24.53 -16.79
CA VAL A 253 5.22 -25.37 -16.03
C VAL A 253 4.76 -26.83 -15.99
N VAL A 254 3.46 -27.07 -15.76
CA VAL A 254 2.87 -28.42 -15.68
C VAL A 254 2.92 -29.16 -17.02
N LEU A 255 2.79 -28.47 -18.16
CA LEU A 255 2.87 -29.11 -19.49
C LEU A 255 4.30 -29.23 -20.00
N VAL A 256 5.11 -28.18 -19.85
CA VAL A 256 6.45 -28.13 -20.45
C VAL A 256 7.40 -29.11 -19.77
N VAL A 257 7.38 -29.22 -18.45
CA VAL A 257 8.30 -30.11 -17.71
C VAL A 257 8.14 -31.58 -18.13
N PRO A 258 6.92 -32.17 -18.15
CA PRO A 258 6.74 -33.54 -18.64
C PRO A 258 7.09 -33.72 -20.11
N VAL A 259 6.78 -32.74 -20.98
CA VAL A 259 7.12 -32.81 -22.41
C VAL A 259 8.63 -32.85 -22.62
N VAL A 260 9.38 -32.01 -21.90
CA VAL A 260 10.85 -32.00 -21.96
C VAL A 260 11.42 -33.34 -21.46
N LEU A 261 10.89 -33.89 -20.37
CA LEU A 261 11.32 -35.20 -19.86
C LEU A 261 10.99 -36.35 -20.83
N ALA A 262 9.81 -36.34 -21.45
CA ALA A 262 9.40 -37.32 -22.45
C ALA A 262 10.28 -37.23 -23.70
N ALA A 263 10.53 -36.03 -24.21
CA ALA A 263 11.42 -35.78 -25.34
C ALA A 263 12.84 -36.28 -25.04
N TYR A 264 13.38 -35.97 -23.86
CA TYR A 264 14.67 -36.48 -23.41
C TYR A 264 14.69 -38.01 -23.35
N GLY A 265 13.64 -38.63 -22.79
CA GLY A 265 13.49 -40.09 -22.73
C GLY A 265 13.47 -40.75 -24.11
N ILE A 266 12.72 -40.18 -25.06
CA ILE A 266 12.63 -40.65 -26.45
C ILE A 266 13.98 -40.53 -27.15
N ILE A 267 14.64 -39.37 -27.05
CA ILE A 267 15.97 -39.13 -27.64
C ILE A 267 16.98 -40.14 -27.07
N ARG A 268 17.01 -40.31 -25.75
CA ARG A 268 17.91 -41.27 -25.07
C ARG A 268 17.64 -42.71 -25.48
N ALA A 269 16.37 -43.11 -25.59
CA ALA A 269 16.01 -44.44 -26.06
C ALA A 269 16.42 -44.65 -27.53
N GLY A 270 16.25 -43.64 -28.38
CA GLY A 270 16.70 -43.66 -29.78
C GLY A 270 18.22 -43.78 -29.92
N MET A 271 18.99 -43.04 -29.13
CA MET A 271 20.45 -43.15 -29.11
C MET A 271 20.92 -44.53 -28.65
N ARG A 272 20.38 -45.06 -27.55
CA ARG A 272 20.71 -46.42 -27.07
C ARG A 272 20.40 -47.51 -28.10
N ARG A 273 19.29 -47.39 -28.84
CA ARG A 273 18.95 -48.35 -29.91
C ARG A 273 19.94 -48.28 -31.07
N LYS A 274 20.40 -47.08 -31.45
CA LYS A 274 21.43 -46.90 -32.48
C LYS A 274 22.78 -47.47 -32.06
N GLU A 275 23.17 -47.29 -30.80
CA GLU A 275 24.39 -47.90 -30.23
C GLU A 275 24.33 -49.43 -30.24
N ALA A 276 23.20 -50.01 -29.81
CA ALA A 276 22.98 -51.46 -29.83
C ALA A 276 22.98 -52.05 -31.25
N ALA A 277 22.39 -51.34 -32.22
CA ALA A 277 22.38 -51.76 -33.63
C ALA A 277 23.78 -51.71 -34.26
N ARG A 278 24.58 -50.68 -33.97
CA ARG A 278 25.97 -50.59 -34.43
C ARG A 278 26.83 -51.71 -33.85
N TYR A 279 26.61 -52.08 -32.59
CA TYR A 279 27.31 -53.19 -31.94
C TYR A 279 26.97 -54.54 -32.59
N SER A 280 25.70 -54.80 -32.91
CA SER A 280 25.30 -56.05 -33.58
C SER A 280 25.78 -56.13 -35.04
N GLU A 281 25.83 -55.02 -35.77
CA GLU A 281 26.44 -54.96 -37.10
C GLU A 281 27.96 -55.19 -37.06
N ALA A 282 28.66 -54.64 -36.05
CA ALA A 282 30.09 -54.88 -35.85
C ALA A 282 30.38 -56.36 -35.55
N LEU A 283 29.56 -57.00 -34.71
CA LEU A 283 29.63 -58.44 -34.43
C LEU A 283 29.36 -59.30 -35.68
N ARG A 284 28.37 -58.93 -36.52
CA ARG A 284 28.08 -59.64 -37.78
C ARG A 284 29.22 -59.51 -38.80
N ARG A 285 29.88 -58.34 -38.89
CA ARG A 285 31.07 -58.18 -39.74
C ARG A 285 32.27 -58.97 -39.22
N ALA A 286 32.44 -59.07 -37.91
CA ALA A 286 33.52 -59.86 -37.30
C ALA A 286 33.29 -61.38 -37.43
N GLY A 287 32.04 -61.85 -37.37
CA GLY A 287 31.69 -63.27 -37.51
C GLY A 287 31.54 -63.78 -38.95
N GLY A 288 31.52 -62.90 -39.94
CA GLY A 288 31.41 -63.26 -41.37
C GLY A 288 32.76 -63.46 -42.09
N ALA A 289 33.88 -63.40 -41.36
CA ALA A 289 35.22 -63.66 -41.87
C ALA A 289 35.70 -65.04 -41.41
N HIS A 290 35.08 -66.10 -41.91
CA HIS A 290 35.58 -67.47 -41.86
C HIS A 290 35.11 -68.25 -43.09
#